data_AF-A0A958JXR3-F1
#
_entry.id   AF-A0A958JXR3-F1
#
_cell.length_a   1.000
_cell.length_b   1.000
_cell.length_c   1.000
_cell.angle_alpha   90.00
_cell.angle_beta   90.00
_cell.angle_gamma   90.00
#
_symmetry.space_group_name_H-M   'P 1'
#
loop_
_entity.id
_entity.type
_entity.pdbx_description
1 polymer ?
#
loop_
_entity_poly.entity_id
_entity_poly.type
_entity_poly.pdbx_seq_one_letter_code
_entity_poly.pdbx_strand_id
1 'polypeptide(L)'
;MFSLFGSLGFLLNAQTEISRIGGIDGEVVGNCIDASLNLTSSAFHSVTAAFTTIGFYVHADLLEYVNGPFMKWATLIYLVAAFGGLISMALGQPPRNYLWFFVGPAIFHWLIGTTAPTQGVAWMISNDLQDQSQVWKHAEIGITQSGYWKRLLQTNSGLKVNVTNDSTAGPDAPAQVAMPLVWLDAVVSDTVQQLTTIVGVNNQDDQGGGDWNLNLTSPGNLHNPNNTDVTPVCGDSSRPPTYTVMSGLKWTYLNNIASAKISSPQARDAFTRFMSNECGDKFNEAVSPELFTSASNSKGDSVPKSVMKDSYDNSGDLVDVNQRYSLLKYKLAQQVVPFPRSLRKLLADTKEISNPAQGWPGDDYTGWLEAVRWGDDTGTKLKAVLRSDRIRCDTYLDILIYYLRYQAAEIFVQGFENANPQVGWRAEHSVYGMLYGWDLEPRSGSTIPKPDQIRFVQDLIFVHLVRNEMALVPKAYTPKHSNSQLVKLHSESYNRTLGSVNKFAEVYTWALMMPYMQGIVLY
;
A
#
# COMPACT_ATOMS: atom_id res chain seq x y z
N MET A 1 11.24 18.33 -28.05
CA MET A 1 11.17 16.86 -28.28
C MET A 1 12.50 16.14 -28.02
N PHE A 2 13.67 16.69 -28.40
CA PHE A 2 14.98 16.11 -28.03
C PHE A 2 15.42 16.30 -26.56
N SER A 3 14.70 17.10 -25.76
CA SER A 3 14.96 17.28 -24.31
C SER A 3 14.37 16.17 -23.42
N LEU A 4 13.44 15.35 -23.95
CA LEU A 4 12.77 14.26 -23.22
C LEU A 4 13.70 13.08 -22.88
N PHE A 5 14.81 12.91 -23.61
CA PHE A 5 15.80 11.85 -23.34
C PHE A 5 16.83 12.25 -22.27
N GLY A 6 17.04 13.55 -22.02
CA GLY A 6 17.92 14.02 -20.94
C GLY A 6 17.31 13.82 -19.56
N SER A 7 15.98 14.00 -19.44
CA SER A 7 15.22 13.80 -18.21
C SER A 7 15.08 12.33 -17.79
N LEU A 8 15.10 11.38 -18.74
CA LEU A 8 15.13 9.94 -18.40
C LEU A 8 16.48 9.53 -17.78
N GLY A 9 17.58 10.14 -18.23
CA GLY A 9 18.90 9.99 -17.62
C GLY A 9 18.96 10.58 -16.21
N PHE A 10 18.28 11.71 -15.97
CA PHE A 10 18.13 12.31 -14.64
C PHE A 10 17.29 11.42 -13.70
N LEU A 11 16.23 10.77 -14.20
CA LEU A 11 15.39 9.85 -13.43
C LEU A 11 16.15 8.60 -12.95
N LEU A 12 16.97 8.01 -13.82
CA LEU A 12 17.85 6.90 -13.43
C LEU A 12 18.94 7.34 -12.46
N ASN A 13 19.44 8.58 -12.59
CA ASN A 13 20.46 9.12 -11.69
C ASN A 13 19.92 9.54 -10.31
N ALA A 14 18.67 10.01 -10.24
CA ALA A 14 18.00 10.32 -8.98
C ALA A 14 17.70 9.03 -8.19
N GLN A 15 17.30 7.96 -8.88
CA GLN A 15 17.08 6.66 -8.25
C GLN A 15 18.39 6.03 -7.74
N THR A 16 19.50 6.19 -8.47
CA THR A 16 20.83 5.75 -8.02
C THR A 16 21.41 6.65 -6.92
N GLU A 17 21.17 7.97 -6.93
CA GLU A 17 21.61 8.82 -5.81
C GLU A 17 20.77 8.63 -4.53
N ILE A 18 19.47 8.34 -4.63
CA ILE A 18 18.66 7.92 -3.48
C ILE A 18 19.23 6.64 -2.85
N SER A 19 19.76 5.71 -3.67
CA SER A 19 20.45 4.51 -3.15
C SER A 19 21.86 4.78 -2.59
N ARG A 20 22.54 5.85 -3.01
CA ARG A 20 23.87 6.26 -2.49
C ARG A 20 23.79 7.10 -1.22
N ILE A 21 22.76 7.93 -1.08
CA ILE A 21 22.49 8.69 0.15
C ILE A 21 22.12 7.75 1.31
N GLY A 22 21.61 6.55 1.01
CA GLY A 22 21.46 5.45 1.98
C GLY A 22 22.74 4.65 2.28
N GLY A 23 23.85 4.95 1.61
CA GLY A 23 25.15 4.32 1.83
C GLY A 23 25.87 4.93 3.03
N ILE A 24 25.49 4.51 4.22
CA ILE A 24 26.33 4.67 5.41
C ILE A 24 27.40 3.57 5.36
N ASP A 25 28.66 3.96 5.27
CA ASP A 25 29.81 3.04 5.28
C ASP A 25 29.74 2.08 6.49
N GLY A 26 29.90 0.79 6.19
CA GLY A 26 29.40 -0.34 6.98
C GLY A 26 30.12 -0.71 8.28
N GLU A 27 30.62 0.25 9.07
CA GLU A 27 31.34 -0.07 10.32
C GLU A 27 30.69 0.44 11.63
N VAL A 28 29.61 1.22 11.58
CA VAL A 28 28.96 1.77 12.81
C VAL A 28 27.44 1.53 12.86
N VAL A 29 26.92 0.57 12.07
CA VAL A 29 25.48 0.37 11.86
C VAL A 29 24.90 -0.70 12.80
N GLY A 30 25.02 -0.46 14.11
CA GLY A 30 24.47 -1.35 15.13
C GLY A 30 23.07 -0.96 15.60
N ASN A 31 22.82 0.33 15.88
CA ASN A 31 21.74 0.71 16.81
C ASN A 31 20.80 1.85 16.36
N CYS A 32 20.85 2.33 15.10
CA CYS A 32 19.99 3.44 14.62
C CYS A 32 19.30 3.16 13.26
N ILE A 33 18.96 1.91 12.96
CA ILE A 33 18.45 1.51 11.63
C ILE A 33 16.98 1.93 11.39
N ASP A 34 16.23 2.26 12.45
CA ASP A 34 14.82 2.69 12.39
C ASP A 34 14.60 4.01 11.62
N ALA A 35 15.66 4.81 11.41
CA ALA A 35 15.58 6.04 10.63
C ALA A 35 15.46 5.81 9.11
N SER A 36 15.89 4.66 8.60
CA SER A 36 16.07 4.44 7.15
C SER A 36 14.76 4.20 6.38
N LEU A 37 13.67 3.81 7.04
CA LEU A 37 12.39 3.56 6.36
C LEU A 37 11.44 4.75 6.35
N ASN A 38 11.56 5.66 7.33
CA ASN A 38 10.90 6.95 7.26
C ASN A 38 11.37 7.76 6.04
N LEU A 39 12.56 7.48 5.51
CA LEU A 39 13.10 8.15 4.34
C LEU A 39 12.31 7.88 3.05
N THR A 40 11.72 6.69 2.82
CA THR A 40 11.15 6.41 1.49
C THR A 40 9.84 7.15 1.24
N SER A 41 8.87 7.07 2.17
CA SER A 41 7.59 7.76 2.01
C SER A 41 7.73 9.27 2.22
N SER A 42 8.57 9.73 3.15
CA SER A 42 8.85 11.16 3.32
C SER A 42 9.62 11.72 2.10
N ALA A 43 10.53 10.95 1.51
CA ALA A 43 11.24 11.36 0.29
C ALA A 43 10.30 11.46 -0.92
N PHE A 44 9.28 10.60 -1.05
CA PHE A 44 8.31 10.79 -2.13
C PHE A 44 7.53 12.10 -1.97
N HIS A 45 7.15 12.48 -0.74
CA HIS A 45 6.51 13.78 -0.51
C HIS A 45 7.44 14.96 -0.79
N SER A 46 8.71 14.89 -0.40
CA SER A 46 9.68 15.96 -0.69
C SER A 46 10.01 16.07 -2.18
N VAL A 47 10.12 14.94 -2.89
CA VAL A 47 10.32 14.89 -4.35
C VAL A 47 9.10 15.43 -5.09
N THR A 48 7.87 15.07 -4.68
CA THR A 48 6.65 15.63 -5.27
C THR A 48 6.57 17.13 -5.05
N ALA A 49 6.82 17.61 -3.82
CA ALA A 49 6.86 19.05 -3.54
C ALA A 49 7.91 19.77 -4.40
N ALA A 50 9.07 19.14 -4.63
CA ALA A 50 10.12 19.69 -5.47
C ALA A 50 9.70 19.77 -6.95
N PHE A 51 9.05 18.73 -7.49
CA PHE A 51 8.54 18.74 -8.86
C PHE A 51 7.43 19.78 -9.08
N THR A 52 6.48 19.91 -8.15
CA THR A 52 5.44 20.94 -8.26
C THR A 52 6.05 22.34 -8.17
N THR A 53 7.05 22.52 -7.30
CA THR A 53 7.82 23.78 -7.23
C THR A 53 8.51 24.07 -8.56
N ILE A 54 9.20 23.11 -9.17
CA ILE A 54 9.78 23.27 -10.53
C ILE A 54 8.69 23.67 -11.54
N GLY A 55 7.52 23.00 -11.50
CA GLY A 55 6.39 23.29 -12.37
C GLY A 55 5.90 24.74 -12.27
N PHE A 56 5.85 25.31 -11.06
CA PHE A 56 5.52 26.73 -10.86
C PHE A 56 6.53 27.68 -11.52
N TYR A 57 7.82 27.41 -11.39
CA TYR A 57 8.85 28.24 -12.03
C TYR A 57 8.86 28.11 -13.57
N VAL A 58 8.64 26.90 -14.09
CA VAL A 58 8.48 26.67 -15.54
C VAL A 58 7.23 27.38 -16.06
N HIS A 59 6.13 27.32 -15.32
CA HIS A 59 4.90 28.00 -15.70
C HIS A 59 5.03 29.53 -15.67
N ALA A 60 5.72 30.08 -14.67
CA ALA A 60 6.03 31.51 -14.63
C ALA A 60 6.88 31.93 -15.84
N ASP A 61 7.82 31.09 -16.26
CA ASP A 61 8.63 31.32 -17.47
C ASP A 61 7.77 31.39 -18.74
N LEU A 62 6.81 30.46 -18.84
CA LEU A 62 5.89 30.39 -19.96
C LEU A 62 4.97 31.60 -19.99
N LEU A 63 4.44 32.01 -18.83
CA LEU A 63 3.60 33.20 -18.71
C LEU A 63 4.36 34.47 -19.12
N GLU A 64 5.61 34.62 -18.70
CA GLU A 64 6.43 35.76 -19.12
C GLU A 64 6.66 35.77 -20.64
N TYR A 65 6.95 34.60 -21.22
CA TYR A 65 7.11 34.46 -22.67
C TYR A 65 5.81 34.82 -23.44
N VAL A 66 4.66 34.36 -22.94
CA VAL A 66 3.33 34.64 -23.53
C VAL A 66 2.92 36.10 -23.30
N ASN A 67 3.26 36.70 -22.16
CA ASN A 67 2.95 38.09 -21.84
C ASN A 67 3.80 39.12 -22.62
N GLY A 68 4.84 38.67 -23.32
CA GLY A 68 5.63 39.51 -24.22
C GLY A 68 4.90 39.85 -25.53
N PRO A 69 5.47 39.53 -26.71
CA PRO A 69 4.89 39.94 -27.99
C PRO A 69 3.52 39.31 -28.29
N PHE A 70 3.21 38.16 -27.68
CA PHE A 70 1.94 37.46 -27.86
C PHE A 70 0.76 38.18 -27.20
N MET A 71 0.96 38.93 -26.10
CA MET A 71 -0.13 39.66 -25.45
C MET A 71 -0.73 40.75 -26.35
N LYS A 72 0.10 41.34 -27.22
CA LYS A 72 -0.35 42.31 -28.23
C LYS A 72 -1.28 41.65 -29.25
N TRP A 73 -0.96 40.42 -29.68
CA TRP A 73 -1.81 39.62 -30.56
C TRP A 73 -3.07 39.13 -29.85
N ALA A 74 -2.96 38.74 -28.58
CA ALA A 74 -4.11 38.36 -27.77
C ALA A 74 -5.13 39.50 -27.74
N THR A 75 -4.73 40.73 -27.39
CA THR A 75 -5.63 41.90 -27.38
C THR A 75 -6.37 42.09 -28.71
N LEU A 76 -5.69 41.88 -29.84
CA LEU A 76 -6.30 41.95 -31.17
C LEU A 76 -7.31 40.82 -31.41
N ILE A 77 -6.98 39.59 -31.03
CA ILE A 77 -7.89 38.43 -31.12
C ILE A 77 -9.13 38.65 -30.26
N TYR A 78 -9.00 39.26 -29.07
CA TYR A 78 -10.13 39.60 -28.20
C TYR A 78 -11.06 40.60 -28.84
N LEU A 79 -10.52 41.65 -29.46
CA LEU A 79 -11.31 42.63 -30.21
C LEU A 79 -12.05 41.95 -31.37
N VAL A 80 -11.36 41.11 -32.15
CA VAL A 80 -11.98 40.37 -33.27
C VAL A 80 -13.08 39.44 -32.76
N ALA A 81 -12.85 38.70 -31.67
CA ALA A 81 -13.82 37.82 -31.07
C ALA A 81 -15.05 38.60 -30.55
N ALA A 82 -14.84 39.72 -29.86
CA ALA A 82 -15.93 40.57 -29.38
C ALA A 82 -16.78 41.13 -30.53
N PHE A 83 -16.14 41.64 -31.61
CA PHE A 83 -16.87 42.07 -32.81
C PHE A 83 -17.59 40.91 -33.49
N GLY A 84 -16.97 39.74 -33.61
CA GLY A 84 -17.60 38.53 -34.12
C GLY A 84 -18.83 38.13 -33.32
N GLY A 85 -18.75 38.17 -31.99
CA GLY A 85 -19.87 37.93 -31.09
C GLY A 85 -21.02 38.92 -31.27
N LEU A 86 -20.71 40.22 -31.39
CA LEU A 86 -21.72 41.28 -31.64
C LEU A 86 -22.38 41.13 -33.01
N ILE A 87 -21.61 40.81 -34.06
CA ILE A 87 -22.14 40.58 -35.41
C ILE A 87 -23.03 39.33 -35.44
N SER A 88 -22.59 38.22 -34.83
CA SER A 88 -23.38 36.99 -34.71
C SER A 88 -24.69 37.22 -33.93
N MET A 89 -24.65 38.05 -32.88
CA MET A 89 -25.85 38.47 -32.15
C MET A 89 -26.79 39.29 -33.04
N ALA A 90 -26.27 40.25 -33.81
CA ALA A 90 -27.05 41.07 -34.73
C ALA A 90 -27.69 40.27 -35.88
N LEU A 91 -27.03 39.19 -36.32
CA LEU A 91 -27.54 38.26 -37.34
C LEU A 91 -28.55 37.24 -36.80
N GLY A 92 -28.90 37.30 -35.50
CA GLY A 92 -29.86 36.39 -34.89
C GLY A 92 -29.37 34.94 -34.75
N GLN A 93 -28.05 34.72 -34.68
CA GLN A 93 -27.53 33.37 -34.44
C GLN A 93 -27.92 32.87 -33.04
N PRO A 94 -28.05 31.54 -32.84
CA PRO A 94 -28.39 30.98 -31.54
C PRO A 94 -27.36 31.38 -30.45
N PRO A 95 -27.80 31.71 -29.22
CA PRO A 95 -26.92 32.14 -28.12
C PRO A 95 -25.74 31.22 -27.84
N ARG A 96 -25.94 29.92 -28.00
CA ARG A 96 -24.88 28.92 -27.81
C ARG A 96 -23.65 29.18 -28.68
N ASN A 97 -23.81 29.76 -29.87
CA ASN A 97 -22.71 29.94 -30.81
C ASN A 97 -21.94 31.23 -30.54
N TYR A 98 -22.63 32.35 -30.28
CA TYR A 98 -21.93 33.62 -30.07
C TYR A 98 -21.39 33.80 -28.66
N LEU A 99 -21.94 33.09 -27.66
CA LEU A 99 -21.50 33.19 -26.27
C LEU A 99 -20.06 32.68 -26.10
N TRP A 100 -19.62 31.72 -26.91
CA TRP A 100 -18.21 31.27 -26.93
C TRP A 100 -17.23 32.35 -27.40
N PHE A 101 -17.65 33.31 -28.22
CA PHE A 101 -16.80 34.44 -28.61
C PHE A 101 -16.55 35.41 -27.46
N PHE A 102 -17.40 35.44 -26.44
CA PHE A 102 -17.20 36.23 -25.23
C PHE A 102 -16.53 35.40 -24.13
N VAL A 103 -16.97 34.16 -23.93
CA VAL A 103 -16.49 33.27 -22.85
C VAL A 103 -15.10 32.72 -23.13
N GLY A 104 -14.77 32.34 -24.36
CA GLY A 104 -13.45 31.81 -24.71
C GLY A 104 -12.32 32.78 -24.36
N PRO A 105 -12.39 34.05 -24.81
CA PRO A 105 -11.42 35.06 -24.40
C PRO A 105 -11.49 35.35 -22.89
N ALA A 106 -12.66 35.42 -22.26
CA ALA A 106 -12.71 35.60 -20.80
C ALA A 106 -11.96 34.50 -20.04
N ILE A 107 -12.12 33.23 -20.44
CA ILE A 107 -11.41 32.08 -19.87
C ILE A 107 -9.90 32.18 -20.15
N PHE A 108 -9.49 32.52 -21.37
CA PHE A 108 -8.07 32.70 -21.70
C PHE A 108 -7.42 33.81 -20.85
N HIS A 109 -8.14 34.91 -20.60
CA HIS A 109 -7.65 36.02 -19.79
C HIS A 109 -7.55 35.61 -18.33
N TRP A 110 -8.53 34.86 -17.84
CA TRP A 110 -8.48 34.30 -16.50
C TRP A 110 -7.29 33.33 -16.34
N LEU A 111 -7.04 32.45 -17.31
CA LEU A 111 -5.94 31.48 -17.26
C LEU A 111 -4.55 32.11 -17.36
N ILE A 112 -4.36 33.19 -18.12
CA ILE A 112 -3.01 33.75 -18.39
C ILE A 112 -2.80 35.11 -17.72
N GLY A 113 -3.85 35.94 -17.70
CA GLY A 113 -3.77 37.32 -17.22
C GLY A 113 -3.94 37.47 -15.70
N THR A 114 -4.50 36.47 -15.01
CA THR A 114 -4.56 36.51 -13.55
C THR A 114 -3.42 35.69 -12.96
N THR A 115 -2.38 36.37 -12.46
CA THR A 115 -1.24 35.73 -11.81
C THR A 115 -1.28 35.95 -10.30
N ALA A 116 -0.82 34.96 -9.55
CA ALA A 116 -0.58 35.05 -8.12
C ALA A 116 0.91 34.76 -7.85
N PRO A 117 1.56 35.53 -6.95
CA PRO A 117 2.91 35.21 -6.51
C PRO A 117 2.89 33.93 -5.66
N THR A 118 3.71 32.95 -6.01
CA THR A 118 3.93 31.72 -5.23
C THR A 118 5.42 31.50 -5.01
N GLN A 119 5.77 31.00 -3.82
CA GLN A 119 7.14 30.64 -3.48
C GLN A 119 7.40 29.14 -3.70
N GLY A 120 6.49 28.38 -4.29
CA GLY A 120 6.62 26.91 -4.37
C GLY A 120 5.55 26.19 -3.56
N VAL A 121 5.68 24.87 -3.49
CA VAL A 121 4.81 24.04 -2.64
C VAL A 121 5.52 23.77 -1.33
N ALA A 122 4.90 24.17 -0.22
CA ALA A 122 5.38 23.82 1.10
C ALA A 122 5.22 22.31 1.33
N TRP A 123 6.33 21.62 1.60
CA TRP A 123 6.29 20.24 2.07
C TRP A 123 5.71 20.21 3.49
N MET A 124 4.46 19.78 3.59
CA MET A 124 3.73 19.61 4.85
C MET A 124 3.33 18.14 5.01
N ILE A 125 3.45 17.62 6.23
CA ILE A 125 2.95 16.30 6.61
C ILE A 125 2.06 16.51 7.81
N SER A 126 0.78 16.15 7.72
CA SER A 126 -0.18 16.33 8.83
C SER A 126 -0.27 17.78 9.36
N ASN A 127 -0.28 18.77 8.45
CA ASN A 127 -0.20 20.21 8.75
C ASN A 127 1.11 20.70 9.40
N ASP A 128 2.07 19.81 9.66
CA ASP A 128 3.38 20.21 10.15
C ASP A 128 4.30 20.52 8.96
N LEU A 129 4.82 21.75 8.98
CA LEU A 129 5.78 22.21 7.98
C LEU A 129 7.10 21.45 8.17
N GLN A 130 7.50 20.73 7.13
CA GLN A 130 8.77 20.04 7.09
C GLN A 130 9.87 20.97 6.58
N ASP A 131 11.13 20.55 6.68
CA ASP A 131 12.29 21.32 6.20
C ASP A 131 12.23 21.54 4.68
N GLN A 132 11.96 22.79 4.28
CA GLN A 132 11.89 23.15 2.88
C GLN A 132 13.26 23.13 2.20
N SER A 133 14.37 23.12 2.94
CA SER A 133 15.71 23.11 2.36
C SER A 133 15.95 21.90 1.45
N GLN A 134 15.37 20.74 1.79
CA GLN A 134 15.47 19.53 0.96
C GLN A 134 14.64 19.64 -0.31
N VAL A 135 13.44 20.21 -0.22
CA VAL A 135 12.57 20.47 -1.38
C VAL A 135 13.30 21.39 -2.36
N TRP A 136 13.90 22.46 -1.84
CA TRP A 136 14.69 23.40 -2.63
C TRP A 136 15.93 22.77 -3.24
N LYS A 137 16.68 21.97 -2.48
CA LYS A 137 17.85 21.25 -2.98
C LYS A 137 17.49 20.34 -4.16
N HIS A 138 16.34 19.68 -4.11
CA HIS A 138 15.85 18.86 -5.22
C HIS A 138 15.31 19.70 -6.38
N ALA A 139 14.62 20.81 -6.09
CA ALA A 139 14.05 21.69 -7.10
C ALA A 139 15.11 22.53 -7.84
N GLU A 140 16.22 22.89 -7.17
CA GLU A 140 17.27 23.77 -7.67
C GLU A 140 17.82 23.30 -9.00
N ILE A 141 18.07 22.00 -9.17
CA ILE A 141 18.62 21.46 -10.43
C ILE A 141 17.64 21.71 -11.59
N GLY A 142 16.34 21.56 -11.37
CA GLY A 142 15.32 21.84 -12.38
C GLY A 142 15.15 23.34 -12.66
N ILE A 143 15.13 24.16 -11.60
CA ILE A 143 14.95 25.62 -11.69
C ILE A 143 16.16 26.26 -12.38
N THR A 144 17.38 25.87 -12.02
CA THR A 144 18.62 26.41 -12.62
C THR A 144 18.75 26.10 -14.11
N GLN A 145 18.15 24.99 -14.56
CA GLN A 145 18.08 24.65 -15.98
C GLN A 145 16.98 25.38 -16.75
N SER A 146 15.98 25.93 -16.05
CA SER A 146 14.88 26.67 -16.69
C SER A 146 15.36 27.98 -17.35
N GLY A 147 14.65 28.42 -18.39
CA GLY A 147 14.90 29.70 -19.05
C GLY A 147 14.70 30.89 -18.11
N TYR A 148 13.81 30.72 -17.13
CA TYR A 148 13.44 31.71 -16.12
C TYR A 148 14.63 32.17 -15.28
N TRP A 149 15.41 31.20 -14.79
CA TRP A 149 16.58 31.49 -13.95
C TRP A 149 17.64 32.29 -14.71
N LYS A 150 17.88 31.97 -15.99
CA LYS A 150 18.80 32.71 -16.85
C LYS A 150 18.34 34.14 -17.08
N ARG A 151 17.03 34.38 -17.21
CA ARG A 151 16.46 35.72 -17.36
C ARG A 151 16.57 36.53 -16.08
N LEU A 152 16.21 35.95 -14.93
CA LEU A 152 16.34 36.57 -13.61
C LEU A 152 17.78 37.03 -13.34
N LEU A 153 18.77 36.18 -13.66
CA LEU A 153 20.20 36.53 -13.53
C LEU A 153 20.61 37.71 -14.43
N GLN A 154 19.97 37.88 -15.58
CA GLN A 154 20.25 38.98 -16.51
C GLN A 154 19.57 40.30 -16.11
N THR A 155 18.50 40.27 -15.29
CA THR A 155 17.67 41.47 -15.03
C THR A 155 18.10 42.34 -13.84
N ASN A 156 19.31 42.16 -13.30
CA ASN A 156 19.93 43.04 -12.27
C ASN A 156 19.38 42.99 -10.83
N SER A 157 19.51 41.84 -10.19
CA SER A 157 19.82 41.79 -8.75
C SER A 157 20.36 40.41 -8.48
N GLY A 158 21.60 40.28 -8.01
CA GLY A 158 22.18 38.99 -7.67
C GLY A 158 21.28 38.27 -6.67
N LEU A 159 20.38 37.43 -7.18
CA LEU A 159 19.48 36.61 -6.40
C LEU A 159 20.37 35.58 -5.73
N LYS A 160 20.90 35.94 -4.57
CA LYS A 160 21.51 34.98 -3.67
C LYS A 160 20.33 34.21 -3.13
N VAL A 161 20.22 32.93 -3.47
CA VAL A 161 19.40 32.02 -2.67
C VAL A 161 20.08 32.01 -1.30
N ASN A 162 19.62 32.91 -0.43
CA ASN A 162 20.11 32.95 0.93
C ASN A 162 19.40 31.80 1.62
N VAL A 163 19.93 30.59 1.42
CA VAL A 163 19.59 29.42 2.24
C VAL A 163 20.19 29.68 3.62
N THR A 164 19.70 30.72 4.30
CA THR A 164 19.86 30.82 5.73
C THR A 164 19.12 29.64 6.32
N ASN A 165 19.62 29.08 7.42
CA ASN A 165 19.04 27.92 8.12
C ASN A 165 17.59 28.11 8.61
N ASP A 166 16.93 29.21 8.23
CA ASP A 166 15.53 29.45 8.46
C ASP A 166 14.72 28.67 7.42
N SER A 167 14.30 27.46 7.83
CA SER A 167 13.67 26.39 7.05
C SER A 167 12.41 26.75 6.25
N THR A 168 11.99 28.02 6.25
CA THR A 168 10.78 28.53 5.61
C THR A 168 11.04 29.46 4.43
N ALA A 169 12.25 29.99 4.27
CA ALA A 169 12.53 30.99 3.24
C ALA A 169 12.92 30.33 1.91
N GLY A 170 11.98 30.30 0.96
CA GLY A 170 12.30 30.10 -0.46
C GLY A 170 13.09 31.29 -1.05
N PRO A 171 13.42 31.27 -2.35
CA PRO A 171 14.03 32.40 -3.03
C PRO A 171 13.23 33.68 -2.78
N ASP A 172 13.93 34.80 -2.52
CA ASP A 172 13.30 36.09 -2.21
C ASP A 172 12.33 36.59 -3.31
N ALA A 173 12.47 36.07 -4.53
CA ALA A 173 11.60 36.38 -5.67
C ALA A 173 10.50 35.31 -5.85
N PRO A 174 9.22 35.64 -5.59
CA PRO A 174 8.12 34.72 -5.87
C PRO A 174 7.90 34.55 -7.38
N ALA A 175 7.61 33.32 -7.79
CA ALA A 175 7.19 33.00 -9.16
C ALA A 175 5.76 33.50 -9.40
N GLN A 176 5.51 34.14 -10.55
CA GLN A 176 4.16 34.56 -10.94
C GLN A 176 3.48 33.42 -11.69
N VAL A 177 2.53 32.75 -11.05
CA VAL A 177 1.82 31.59 -11.63
C VAL A 177 0.35 31.93 -11.85
N ALA A 178 -0.28 31.32 -12.86
CA ALA A 178 -1.70 31.49 -13.10
C ALA A 178 -2.51 31.17 -11.84
N MET A 179 -3.33 32.12 -11.39
CA MET A 179 -4.17 31.99 -10.20
C MET A 179 -5.04 30.71 -10.21
N PRO A 180 -5.61 30.25 -11.35
CA PRO A 180 -6.35 28.99 -11.39
C PRO A 180 -5.52 27.76 -11.03
N LEU A 181 -4.24 27.74 -11.38
CA LEU A 181 -3.34 26.63 -11.05
C LEU A 181 -2.97 26.66 -9.57
N VAL A 182 -2.66 27.83 -9.03
CA VAL A 182 -2.39 27.99 -7.59
C VAL A 182 -3.61 27.60 -6.76
N TRP A 183 -4.81 28.00 -7.20
CA TRP A 183 -6.06 27.63 -6.55
C TRP A 183 -6.31 26.12 -6.61
N LEU A 184 -6.12 25.50 -7.78
CA LEU A 184 -6.30 24.05 -7.93
C LEU A 184 -5.32 23.26 -7.07
N ASP A 185 -4.05 23.66 -7.05
CA ASP A 185 -3.02 23.04 -6.21
C ASP A 185 -3.37 23.18 -4.72
N ALA A 186 -3.81 24.36 -4.27
CA ALA A 186 -4.27 24.56 -2.90
C ALA A 186 -5.45 23.67 -2.52
N VAL A 187 -6.45 23.53 -3.40
CA VAL A 187 -7.61 22.64 -3.18
C VAL A 187 -7.18 21.18 -3.10
N VAL A 188 -6.32 20.73 -4.01
CA VAL A 188 -5.83 19.34 -4.02
C VAL A 188 -4.98 19.06 -2.79
N SER A 189 -4.05 19.96 -2.46
CA SER A 189 -3.17 19.86 -1.29
C SER A 189 -3.97 19.81 0.02
N ASP A 190 -4.92 20.72 0.22
CA ASP A 190 -5.82 20.72 1.38
C ASP A 190 -6.67 19.45 1.45
N THR A 191 -7.21 18.98 0.31
CA THR A 191 -7.98 17.73 0.28
C THR A 191 -7.12 16.52 0.66
N VAL A 192 -5.89 16.44 0.14
CA VAL A 192 -4.96 15.36 0.47
C VAL A 192 -4.56 15.43 1.95
N GLN A 193 -4.28 16.63 2.49
CA GLN A 193 -3.98 16.83 3.90
C GLN A 193 -5.14 16.45 4.81
N GLN A 194 -6.37 16.79 4.44
CA GLN A 194 -7.56 16.36 5.18
C GLN A 194 -7.74 14.84 5.11
N LEU A 195 -7.53 14.23 3.94
CA LEU A 195 -7.58 12.77 3.80
C LEU A 195 -6.49 12.08 4.62
N THR A 196 -5.26 12.60 4.64
CA THR A 196 -4.18 12.05 5.49
C THR A 196 -4.46 12.29 6.96
N THR A 197 -5.11 13.39 7.35
CA THR A 197 -5.50 13.63 8.75
C THR A 197 -6.64 12.69 9.18
N ILE A 198 -7.59 12.39 8.29
CA ILE A 198 -8.73 11.51 8.57
C ILE A 198 -8.33 10.03 8.57
N VAL A 199 -7.45 9.63 7.65
CA VAL A 199 -7.06 8.22 7.42
C VAL A 199 -5.74 7.86 8.12
N GLY A 200 -4.89 8.85 8.38
CA GLY A 200 -3.62 8.68 9.07
C GLY A 200 -3.81 8.49 10.57
N VAL A 201 -3.01 7.61 11.15
CA VAL A 201 -2.91 7.46 12.61
C VAL A 201 -2.08 8.63 13.13
N ASN A 202 -2.75 9.74 13.41
CA ASN A 202 -2.13 10.91 14.02
C ASN A 202 -2.28 10.82 15.54
N ASN A 203 -1.27 10.29 16.21
CA ASN A 203 -1.04 10.57 17.62
C ASN A 203 0.43 10.98 17.78
N GLN A 204 0.71 12.24 17.45
CA GLN A 204 1.73 12.97 18.20
C GLN A 204 0.97 13.62 19.37
N ASP A 205 1.02 12.99 20.54
CA ASP A 205 0.54 13.64 21.75
C ASP A 205 1.46 14.83 22.07
N ASP A 206 1.05 16.01 21.60
CA ASP A 206 1.69 17.31 21.83
C ASP A 206 1.59 17.82 23.28
N GLN A 207 1.38 16.95 24.27
CA GLN A 207 1.24 17.39 25.66
C GLN A 207 2.58 17.67 26.38
N GLY A 208 3.72 17.57 25.68
CA GLY A 208 5.02 17.93 26.22
C GLY A 208 5.58 19.21 25.60
N GLY A 209 5.19 20.38 26.12
CA GLY A 209 5.67 21.71 25.68
C GLY A 209 7.18 21.92 25.84
N GLY A 210 7.97 21.31 24.97
CA GLY A 210 9.39 21.61 24.76
C GLY A 210 9.68 21.75 23.28
N ASP A 211 10.53 22.73 22.95
CA ASP A 211 11.05 23.05 21.62
C ASP A 211 11.77 21.86 20.94
N TRP A 212 11.03 20.85 20.52
CA TRP A 212 11.57 19.69 19.83
C TRP A 212 11.00 19.61 18.42
N ASN A 213 11.35 20.61 17.61
CA ASN A 213 11.41 20.44 16.16
C ASN A 213 12.46 19.37 15.86
N LEU A 214 12.07 18.10 15.94
CA LEU A 214 12.88 16.97 15.50
C LEU A 214 12.86 16.99 13.98
N ASN A 215 13.63 17.91 13.44
CA ASN A 215 13.81 18.12 12.02
C ASN A 215 14.47 16.86 11.46
N LEU A 216 13.69 15.98 10.81
CA LEU A 216 14.12 14.69 10.25
C LEU A 216 15.28 14.80 9.25
N THR A 217 15.68 16.02 8.90
CA THR A 217 16.64 16.36 7.85
C THR A 217 17.90 17.01 8.37
N SER A 218 18.04 17.34 9.66
CA SER A 218 19.31 17.86 10.17
C SER A 218 20.28 16.67 10.28
N PRO A 219 21.30 16.56 9.42
CA PRO A 219 22.39 15.64 9.66
C PRO A 219 23.15 16.27 10.83
N GLY A 220 22.73 15.92 12.05
CA GLY A 220 23.30 16.50 13.26
C GLY A 220 24.81 16.41 13.19
N ASN A 221 25.48 17.53 13.49
CA ASN A 221 26.89 17.67 13.80
C ASN A 221 27.29 16.72 14.96
N LEU A 222 27.28 15.41 14.70
CA LEU A 222 27.61 14.35 15.66
C LEU A 222 29.10 14.03 15.66
N HIS A 223 29.92 14.80 14.94
CA HIS A 223 31.36 14.66 14.98
C HIS A 223 32.01 15.87 15.64
N ASN A 224 31.87 15.96 16.96
CA ASN A 224 32.90 16.61 17.78
C ASN A 224 33.87 15.50 18.25
N PRO A 225 35.02 15.31 17.58
CA PRO A 225 35.94 14.21 17.85
C PRO A 225 36.58 14.26 19.24
N ASN A 226 36.36 15.32 20.01
CA ASN A 226 36.93 15.48 21.35
C ASN A 226 35.97 15.06 22.48
N ASN A 227 34.74 14.63 22.18
CA ASN A 227 33.80 14.18 23.20
C ASN A 227 33.66 12.66 23.17
N THR A 228 34.55 11.96 23.90
CA THR A 228 34.60 10.49 23.99
C THR A 228 33.46 9.88 24.83
N ASP A 229 32.55 10.70 25.35
CA ASP A 229 31.43 10.29 26.22
C ASP A 229 30.05 10.57 25.59
N VAL A 230 29.95 10.54 24.26
CA VAL A 230 28.64 10.49 23.60
C VAL A 230 28.24 9.03 23.45
N THR A 231 27.70 8.44 24.51
CA THR A 231 26.83 7.27 24.36
C THR A 231 25.70 7.69 23.41
N PRO A 232 25.46 6.97 22.30
CA PRO A 232 24.32 7.26 21.44
C PRO A 232 23.06 7.19 22.30
N VAL A 233 22.41 8.34 22.51
CA VAL A 233 21.17 8.45 23.27
C VAL A 233 20.05 7.86 22.42
N CYS A 234 20.02 6.53 22.36
CA CYS A 234 18.90 5.73 21.86
C CYS A 234 18.23 4.98 23.02
N GLY A 235 18.49 5.39 24.26
CA GLY A 235 18.26 4.59 25.46
C GLY A 235 17.32 5.18 26.50
N ASP A 236 16.61 6.28 26.23
CA ASP A 236 15.55 6.69 27.15
C ASP A 236 14.27 5.90 26.87
N SER A 237 14.21 4.70 27.46
CA SER A 237 13.05 3.80 27.49
C SER A 237 11.75 4.44 28.02
N SER A 238 11.79 5.68 28.51
CA SER A 238 10.61 6.42 28.93
C SER A 238 9.89 7.17 27.81
N ARG A 239 10.44 7.21 26.58
CA ARG A 239 9.83 7.96 25.47
C ARG A 239 9.58 7.07 24.25
N PRO A 240 8.31 6.88 23.84
CA PRO A 240 8.02 6.13 22.64
C PRO A 240 8.57 6.90 21.42
N PRO A 241 9.32 6.26 20.53
CA PRO A 241 9.76 6.91 19.29
C PRO A 241 8.53 7.26 18.43
N THR A 242 8.22 8.55 18.34
CA THR A 242 7.16 9.07 17.46
C THR A 242 7.68 9.09 16.03
N TYR A 243 7.51 7.98 15.32
CA TYR A 243 7.76 7.88 13.88
C TYR A 243 6.46 7.62 13.14
N THR A 244 6.10 8.55 12.26
CA THR A 244 4.77 8.62 11.63
C THR A 244 4.86 8.54 10.11
N VAL A 245 5.58 7.59 9.52
CA VAL A 245 5.46 7.34 8.07
C VAL A 245 5.65 5.86 7.69
N MET A 246 4.88 4.97 8.32
CA MET A 246 4.81 3.54 7.92
C MET A 246 3.67 3.21 6.95
N SER A 247 2.90 4.21 6.47
CA SER A 247 1.68 3.96 5.68
C SER A 247 1.95 3.25 4.36
N GLY A 248 3.02 3.62 3.62
CA GLY A 248 3.34 3.04 2.31
C GLY A 248 3.61 1.54 2.33
N LEU A 249 4.48 1.07 3.23
CA LEU A 249 4.81 -0.35 3.33
C LEU A 249 3.68 -1.19 3.94
N LYS A 250 2.96 -0.62 4.92
CA LYS A 250 1.77 -1.29 5.48
C LYS A 250 0.77 -1.63 4.40
N TRP A 251 0.53 -0.72 3.44
CA TRP A 251 -0.35 -0.99 2.32
C TRP A 251 0.15 -2.13 1.43
N THR A 252 1.44 -2.19 1.12
CA THR A 252 2.01 -3.31 0.35
C THR A 252 1.86 -4.63 1.09
N TYR A 253 2.15 -4.68 2.39
CA TYR A 253 1.94 -5.87 3.22
C TYR A 253 0.46 -6.27 3.26
N LEU A 254 -0.44 -5.32 3.54
CA LEU A 254 -1.89 -5.56 3.57
C LEU A 254 -2.40 -6.04 2.22
N ASN A 255 -1.91 -5.49 1.11
CA ASN A 255 -2.28 -5.93 -0.23
C ASN A 255 -1.77 -7.36 -0.51
N ASN A 256 -0.54 -7.70 -0.11
CA ASN A 256 0.00 -9.05 -0.23
C ASN A 256 -0.80 -10.06 0.60
N ILE A 257 -1.18 -9.70 1.83
CA ILE A 257 -2.02 -10.53 2.71
C ILE A 257 -3.43 -10.69 2.10
N ALA A 258 -4.07 -9.59 1.71
CA ALA A 258 -5.42 -9.60 1.17
C ALA A 258 -5.52 -10.30 -0.19
N SER A 259 -4.46 -10.29 -0.99
CA SER A 259 -4.38 -10.94 -2.30
C SER A 259 -3.77 -12.35 -2.27
N ALA A 260 -3.44 -12.87 -1.09
CA ALA A 260 -2.86 -14.19 -0.90
C ALA A 260 -3.70 -15.28 -1.59
N LYS A 261 -3.06 -16.14 -2.38
CA LYS A 261 -3.65 -17.24 -3.14
C LYS A 261 -2.72 -18.44 -3.09
N ILE A 262 -3.28 -19.64 -3.25
CA ILE A 262 -2.49 -20.87 -3.41
C ILE A 262 -1.66 -20.75 -4.68
N SER A 263 -0.34 -20.88 -4.58
CA SER A 263 0.57 -20.83 -5.73
C SER A 263 0.45 -22.09 -6.61
N SER A 264 0.30 -23.26 -5.98
CA SER A 264 0.23 -24.56 -6.67
C SER A 264 -1.13 -24.81 -7.34
N PRO A 265 -1.17 -25.05 -8.67
CA PRO A 265 -2.41 -25.40 -9.36
C PRO A 265 -2.95 -26.76 -8.90
N GLN A 266 -2.09 -27.70 -8.48
CA GLN A 266 -2.49 -29.01 -7.95
C GLN A 266 -3.21 -28.87 -6.62
N ALA A 267 -2.70 -28.02 -5.71
CA ALA A 267 -3.36 -27.77 -4.45
C ALA A 267 -4.69 -27.04 -4.61
N ARG A 268 -4.79 -26.08 -5.55
CA ARG A 268 -6.06 -25.42 -5.87
C ARG A 268 -7.10 -26.40 -6.44
N ASP A 269 -6.71 -27.28 -7.36
CA ASP A 269 -7.60 -28.34 -7.87
C ASP A 269 -7.98 -29.33 -6.77
N ALA A 270 -7.05 -29.70 -5.88
CA ALA A 270 -7.34 -30.56 -4.74
C ALA A 270 -8.32 -29.89 -3.76
N PHE A 271 -8.15 -28.60 -3.45
CA PHE A 271 -9.09 -27.85 -2.62
C PHE A 271 -10.48 -27.77 -3.28
N THR A 272 -10.53 -27.44 -4.56
CA THR A 272 -11.79 -27.35 -5.33
C THR A 272 -12.52 -28.69 -5.36
N ARG A 273 -11.80 -29.80 -5.59
CA ARG A 273 -12.36 -31.16 -5.58
C ARG A 273 -12.83 -31.59 -4.20
N PHE A 274 -12.13 -31.19 -3.14
CA PHE A 274 -12.60 -31.46 -1.78
C PHE A 274 -13.96 -30.80 -1.56
N MET A 275 -14.09 -29.53 -1.93
CA MET A 275 -15.32 -28.77 -1.77
C MET A 275 -16.46 -29.23 -2.70
N SER A 276 -16.16 -29.84 -3.86
CA SER A 276 -17.16 -30.31 -4.83
C SER A 276 -17.61 -31.77 -4.64
N ASN A 277 -16.92 -32.54 -3.80
CA ASN A 277 -17.20 -33.96 -3.56
C ASN A 277 -18.02 -34.17 -2.27
N GLU A 278 -18.32 -35.44 -1.93
CA GLU A 278 -19.07 -35.80 -0.71
C GLU A 278 -18.40 -35.29 0.58
N CYS A 279 -17.07 -35.13 0.58
CA CYS A 279 -16.34 -34.50 1.69
C CYS A 279 -16.77 -33.05 1.92
N GLY A 280 -16.89 -32.27 0.85
CA GLY A 280 -17.30 -30.87 0.86
C GLY A 280 -18.73 -30.72 1.34
N ASP A 281 -19.63 -31.62 0.93
CA ASP A 281 -21.01 -31.65 1.41
C ASP A 281 -21.06 -31.87 2.93
N LYS A 282 -20.31 -32.84 3.47
CA LYS A 282 -20.23 -33.08 4.91
C LYS A 282 -19.55 -31.96 5.68
N PHE A 283 -18.55 -31.31 5.09
CA PHE A 283 -17.93 -30.14 5.66
C PHE A 283 -18.94 -28.97 5.74
N ASN A 284 -19.66 -28.70 4.65
CA ASN A 284 -20.68 -27.64 4.59
C ASN A 284 -21.87 -27.91 5.52
N GLU A 285 -22.24 -29.18 5.75
CA GLU A 285 -23.25 -29.54 6.74
C GLU A 285 -22.86 -29.11 8.17
N ALA A 286 -21.56 -29.08 8.49
CA ALA A 286 -21.04 -28.69 9.79
C ALA A 286 -20.86 -27.17 9.94
N VAL A 287 -20.75 -26.42 8.84
CA VAL A 287 -20.64 -24.96 8.84
C VAL A 287 -22.04 -24.34 8.92
N SER A 288 -22.22 -23.35 9.80
CA SER A 288 -23.45 -22.57 9.87
C SER A 288 -23.39 -21.44 8.82
N PRO A 289 -24.29 -21.42 7.83
CA PRO A 289 -24.28 -20.36 6.82
C PRO A 289 -24.58 -18.98 7.44
N GLU A 290 -25.37 -18.93 8.51
CA GLU A 290 -25.71 -17.72 9.24
C GLU A 290 -24.48 -17.15 9.97
N LEU A 291 -23.77 -17.99 10.73
CA LEU A 291 -22.55 -17.57 11.44
C LEU A 291 -21.43 -17.23 10.46
N PHE A 292 -21.32 -17.95 9.36
CA PHE A 292 -20.37 -17.63 8.29
C PHE A 292 -20.66 -16.26 7.66
N THR A 293 -21.93 -15.97 7.35
CA THR A 293 -22.34 -14.67 6.80
C THR A 293 -22.19 -13.55 7.83
N SER A 294 -22.47 -13.83 9.09
CA SER A 294 -22.23 -12.88 10.19
C SER A 294 -20.74 -12.60 10.34
N ALA A 295 -19.88 -13.61 10.30
CA ALA A 295 -18.42 -13.46 10.37
C ALA A 295 -17.85 -12.69 9.17
N SER A 296 -18.39 -12.92 7.96
CA SER A 296 -17.92 -12.23 6.76
C SER A 296 -18.30 -10.75 6.72
N ASN A 297 -19.37 -10.37 7.42
CA ASN A 297 -19.92 -9.01 7.42
C ASN A 297 -19.68 -8.25 8.73
N SER A 298 -19.25 -8.94 9.80
CA SER A 298 -18.97 -8.32 11.09
C SER A 298 -17.80 -7.36 10.99
N LYS A 299 -17.93 -6.21 11.65
CA LYS A 299 -16.87 -5.22 11.86
C LYS A 299 -16.67 -5.08 13.37
N GLY A 300 -15.42 -5.09 13.84
CA GLY A 300 -15.09 -4.95 15.27
C GLY A 300 -15.36 -6.22 16.08
N ASP A 301 -15.69 -6.06 17.36
CA ASP A 301 -15.72 -7.15 18.37
C ASP A 301 -16.89 -8.14 18.24
N SER A 302 -17.83 -7.89 17.32
CA SER A 302 -19.03 -8.72 17.16
C SER A 302 -18.82 -9.94 16.26
N VAL A 303 -17.57 -10.38 16.04
CA VAL A 303 -17.27 -11.57 15.23
C VAL A 303 -17.67 -12.83 16.01
N PRO A 304 -18.48 -13.74 15.45
CA PRO A 304 -18.81 -14.99 16.13
C PRO A 304 -17.53 -15.81 16.36
N LYS A 305 -17.40 -16.40 17.55
CA LYS A 305 -16.22 -17.20 17.94
C LYS A 305 -15.96 -18.41 17.03
N SER A 306 -16.99 -18.88 16.34
CA SER A 306 -16.90 -19.99 15.40
C SER A 306 -17.96 -19.86 14.31
N VAL A 307 -17.62 -20.33 13.11
CA VAL A 307 -18.58 -20.50 12.00
C VAL A 307 -19.16 -21.92 11.97
N MET A 308 -18.68 -22.82 12.82
CA MET A 308 -19.24 -24.16 12.94
C MET A 308 -20.61 -24.09 13.63
N LYS A 309 -21.57 -24.88 13.16
CA LYS A 309 -22.86 -25.04 13.84
C LYS A 309 -22.61 -25.41 15.31
N ASP A 310 -23.33 -24.72 16.20
CA ASP A 310 -23.25 -25.02 17.61
C ASP A 310 -23.63 -26.49 17.83
N SER A 311 -22.70 -27.21 18.46
CA SER A 311 -23.00 -28.50 19.05
C SER A 311 -23.20 -28.23 20.53
N TYR A 312 -24.32 -28.70 21.04
CA TYR A 312 -24.56 -28.75 22.48
C TYR A 312 -24.21 -30.16 22.93
N ASP A 313 -23.55 -30.27 24.08
CA ASP A 313 -23.40 -31.57 24.72
C ASP A 313 -24.73 -32.00 25.36
N ASN A 314 -24.76 -33.18 25.98
CA ASN A 314 -25.97 -33.68 26.65
C ASN A 314 -26.40 -32.81 27.85
N SER A 315 -25.54 -31.92 28.33
CA SER A 315 -25.82 -30.94 29.39
C SER A 315 -26.45 -29.65 28.87
N GLY A 316 -26.49 -29.44 27.56
CA GLY A 316 -26.93 -28.19 26.95
C GLY A 316 -25.84 -27.10 26.97
N ASP A 317 -24.60 -27.45 27.31
CA ASP A 317 -23.46 -26.53 27.30
C ASP A 317 -22.82 -26.45 25.91
N LEU A 318 -22.26 -25.27 25.63
CA LEU A 318 -21.64 -24.96 24.35
C LEU A 318 -20.32 -25.72 24.22
N VAL A 319 -20.26 -26.69 23.31
CA VAL A 319 -19.06 -27.51 23.04
C VAL A 319 -17.89 -26.62 22.61
N ASP A 320 -16.72 -26.82 23.25
CA ASP A 320 -15.48 -26.09 22.96
C ASP A 320 -15.10 -26.20 21.46
N VAL A 321 -14.40 -25.19 20.93
CA VAL A 321 -13.99 -25.13 19.52
C VAL A 321 -13.19 -26.38 19.12
N ASN A 322 -12.32 -26.86 20.00
CA ASN A 322 -11.54 -28.08 19.74
C ASN A 322 -12.45 -29.31 19.60
N GLN A 323 -13.43 -29.45 20.48
CA GLN A 323 -14.40 -30.55 20.42
C GLN A 323 -15.28 -30.46 19.17
N ARG A 324 -15.68 -29.26 18.73
CA ARG A 324 -16.41 -29.07 17.46
C ARG A 324 -15.59 -29.54 16.27
N TYR A 325 -14.30 -29.21 16.24
CA TYR A 325 -13.39 -29.67 15.20
C TYR A 325 -13.19 -31.19 15.24
N SER A 326 -13.04 -31.79 16.43
CA SER A 326 -13.01 -33.25 16.59
C SER A 326 -14.29 -33.93 16.10
N LEU A 327 -15.46 -33.35 16.37
CA LEU A 327 -16.74 -33.85 15.88
C LEU A 327 -16.83 -33.77 14.34
N LEU A 328 -16.36 -32.67 13.74
CA LEU A 328 -16.25 -32.55 12.29
C LEU A 328 -15.35 -33.65 11.73
N LYS A 329 -14.16 -33.85 12.31
CA LYS A 329 -13.23 -34.91 11.89
C LYS A 329 -13.87 -36.28 11.98
N TYR A 330 -14.60 -36.57 13.06
CA TYR A 330 -15.32 -37.83 13.22
C TYR A 330 -16.36 -38.04 12.11
N LYS A 331 -17.17 -37.02 11.80
CA LYS A 331 -18.16 -37.09 10.70
C LYS A 331 -17.49 -37.27 9.34
N LEU A 332 -16.37 -36.61 9.10
CA LEU A 332 -15.60 -36.75 7.86
C LEU A 332 -14.90 -38.11 7.76
N ALA A 333 -14.45 -38.69 8.87
CA ALA A 333 -13.77 -39.99 8.89
C ALA A 333 -14.68 -41.15 8.44
N GLN A 334 -16.00 -40.97 8.56
CA GLN A 334 -17.00 -41.93 8.08
C GLN A 334 -17.17 -41.90 6.54
N GLN A 335 -16.67 -40.86 5.87
CA GLN A 335 -16.75 -40.70 4.42
C GLN A 335 -15.42 -41.01 3.76
N VAL A 336 -15.48 -41.75 2.64
CA VAL A 336 -14.31 -42.18 1.89
C VAL A 336 -14.54 -41.90 0.41
N VAL A 337 -13.64 -41.12 -0.19
CA VAL A 337 -13.72 -40.71 -1.59
C VAL A 337 -12.57 -41.29 -2.41
N PRO A 338 -12.71 -41.43 -3.75
CA PRO A 338 -11.59 -41.78 -4.61
C PRO A 338 -10.44 -40.77 -4.46
N PHE A 339 -9.20 -41.27 -4.41
CA PHE A 339 -8.02 -40.43 -4.20
C PHE A 339 -7.84 -39.46 -5.39
N PRO A 340 -7.97 -38.13 -5.18
CA PRO A 340 -7.86 -37.17 -6.28
C PRO A 340 -6.45 -37.15 -6.88
N ARG A 341 -6.36 -37.18 -8.23
CA ARG A 341 -5.07 -37.15 -8.92
C ARG A 341 -4.22 -35.92 -8.57
N SER A 342 -4.86 -34.77 -8.37
CA SER A 342 -4.20 -33.52 -7.95
C SER A 342 -3.58 -33.64 -6.56
N LEU A 343 -4.31 -34.18 -5.59
CA LEU A 343 -3.76 -34.43 -4.25
C LEU A 343 -2.61 -35.43 -4.30
N ARG A 344 -2.71 -36.47 -5.13
CA ARG A 344 -1.65 -37.48 -5.28
C ARG A 344 -0.38 -36.87 -5.88
N LYS A 345 -0.53 -36.00 -6.88
CA LYS A 345 0.58 -35.22 -7.45
C LYS A 345 1.17 -34.27 -6.42
N LEU A 346 0.34 -33.52 -5.71
CA LEU A 346 0.78 -32.61 -4.65
C LEU A 346 1.66 -33.34 -3.64
N LEU A 347 1.20 -34.47 -3.11
CA LEU A 347 1.98 -35.28 -2.16
C LEU A 347 3.22 -35.94 -2.78
N ALA A 348 3.23 -36.23 -4.07
CA ALA A 348 4.41 -36.78 -4.74
C ALA A 348 5.50 -35.71 -4.97
N ASP A 349 5.09 -34.50 -5.33
CA ASP A 349 5.98 -33.34 -5.60
C ASP A 349 6.67 -32.86 -4.31
N THR A 350 6.06 -33.12 -3.15
CA THR A 350 6.59 -32.67 -1.86
C THR A 350 7.93 -33.30 -1.43
N LYS A 351 8.45 -34.26 -2.19
CA LYS A 351 9.84 -34.71 -2.03
C LYS A 351 10.85 -33.56 -2.23
N GLU A 352 10.50 -32.52 -2.99
CA GLU A 352 11.33 -31.33 -3.18
C GLU A 352 11.31 -30.37 -1.98
N ILE A 353 10.35 -30.49 -1.05
CA ILE A 353 10.23 -29.63 0.15
C ILE A 353 11.15 -30.14 1.30
N SER A 354 11.97 -31.15 1.05
CA SER A 354 12.81 -31.83 2.07
C SER A 354 13.95 -30.99 2.64
N ASN A 355 14.19 -29.78 2.15
CA ASN A 355 15.01 -28.77 2.83
C ASN A 355 14.11 -27.70 3.45
N PRO A 356 13.59 -27.91 4.67
CA PRO A 356 13.05 -26.79 5.41
C PRO A 356 14.18 -25.79 5.59
N ALA A 357 13.95 -24.54 5.18
CA ALA A 357 14.91 -23.47 5.40
C ALA A 357 15.25 -23.44 6.91
N GLN A 358 16.45 -23.92 7.27
CA GLN A 358 16.96 -23.89 8.62
C GLN A 358 17.09 -22.42 9.02
N GLY A 359 16.21 -21.93 9.89
CA GLY A 359 16.33 -20.55 10.39
C GLY A 359 15.06 -19.91 10.93
N TRP A 360 13.89 -20.54 10.78
CA TRP A 360 12.64 -19.89 11.17
C TRP A 360 12.31 -20.06 12.67
N PRO A 361 12.02 -18.96 13.39
CA PRO A 361 11.59 -19.01 14.78
C PRO A 361 10.09 -19.35 14.83
N GLY A 362 9.77 -20.65 14.83
CA GLY A 362 8.42 -21.15 15.01
C GLY A 362 8.29 -22.61 14.55
N ASP A 363 7.84 -23.49 15.45
CA ASP A 363 7.68 -24.94 15.22
C ASP A 363 6.66 -25.32 14.11
N ASP A 364 5.98 -24.35 13.51
CA ASP A 364 4.88 -24.59 12.56
C ASP A 364 5.37 -25.01 11.13
N TYR A 365 6.61 -24.71 10.73
CA TYR A 365 7.12 -25.07 9.38
C TYR A 365 7.54 -26.54 9.27
N THR A 366 8.25 -27.08 10.28
CA THR A 366 8.50 -28.53 10.39
C THR A 366 7.19 -29.30 10.52
N GLY A 367 6.16 -28.64 11.09
CA GLY A 367 4.81 -29.14 11.23
C GLY A 367 4.16 -29.63 9.93
N TRP A 368 4.42 -29.05 8.75
CA TRP A 368 3.80 -29.57 7.51
C TRP A 368 4.33 -30.96 7.14
N LEU A 369 5.65 -31.14 7.12
CA LEU A 369 6.29 -32.43 6.84
C LEU A 369 5.99 -33.44 7.94
N GLU A 370 6.04 -33.04 9.20
CA GLU A 370 5.74 -33.89 10.36
C GLU A 370 4.26 -34.28 10.43
N ALA A 371 3.35 -33.36 10.10
CA ALA A 371 1.92 -33.63 10.05
C ALA A 371 1.54 -34.51 8.86
N VAL A 372 2.13 -34.30 7.68
CA VAL A 372 1.95 -35.19 6.52
C VAL A 372 2.59 -36.55 6.77
N ARG A 373 3.66 -36.61 7.57
CA ARG A 373 4.22 -37.87 8.07
C ARG A 373 3.38 -38.47 9.21
N TRP A 374 2.41 -37.75 9.78
CA TRP A 374 1.63 -38.16 10.96
C TRP A 374 2.52 -38.67 12.11
N GLY A 375 3.62 -37.96 12.37
CA GLY A 375 4.62 -38.34 13.38
C GLY A 375 5.32 -39.67 13.09
N ASP A 376 5.25 -40.18 11.87
CA ASP A 376 5.99 -41.37 11.44
C ASP A 376 7.28 -40.95 10.74
N ASP A 377 8.39 -41.01 11.48
CA ASP A 377 9.74 -40.70 10.99
C ASP A 377 10.12 -41.49 9.73
N THR A 378 9.52 -42.68 9.55
CA THR A 378 9.82 -43.57 8.42
C THR A 378 9.02 -43.24 7.15
N GLY A 379 8.03 -42.35 7.25
CA GLY A 379 7.11 -41.99 6.16
C GLY A 379 6.30 -43.17 5.61
N THR A 380 6.18 -44.27 6.36
CA THR A 380 5.46 -45.47 5.94
C THR A 380 3.95 -45.21 5.86
N LYS A 381 3.39 -44.42 6.78
CA LYS A 381 1.98 -44.00 6.72
C LYS A 381 1.67 -43.20 5.46
N LEU A 382 2.53 -42.25 5.08
CA LEU A 382 2.37 -41.48 3.84
C LEU A 382 2.45 -42.38 2.61
N LYS A 383 3.41 -43.32 2.57
CA LYS A 383 3.50 -44.30 1.49
C LYS A 383 2.25 -45.20 1.41
N ALA A 384 1.68 -45.59 2.56
CA ALA A 384 0.44 -46.36 2.60
C ALA A 384 -0.75 -45.57 2.06
N VAL A 385 -0.88 -44.29 2.45
CA VAL A 385 -1.91 -43.39 1.94
C VAL A 385 -1.75 -43.18 0.42
N LEU A 386 -0.53 -42.94 -0.07
CA LEU A 386 -0.25 -42.77 -1.50
C LEU A 386 -0.56 -44.02 -2.34
N ARG A 387 -0.44 -45.22 -1.75
CA ARG A 387 -0.79 -46.50 -2.41
C ARG A 387 -2.28 -46.79 -2.41
N SER A 388 -3.06 -46.11 -1.57
CA SER A 388 -4.50 -46.28 -1.52
C SER A 388 -5.19 -45.60 -2.71
N ASP A 389 -6.18 -46.27 -3.29
CA ASP A 389 -7.06 -45.69 -4.32
C ASP A 389 -8.17 -44.80 -3.74
N ARG A 390 -8.31 -44.81 -2.41
CA ARG A 390 -9.31 -44.04 -1.68
C ARG A 390 -8.70 -43.30 -0.49
N ILE A 391 -9.26 -42.15 -0.16
CA ILE A 391 -8.85 -41.34 0.98
C ILE A 391 -10.06 -41.00 1.85
N ARG A 392 -9.87 -41.05 3.17
CA ARG A 392 -10.89 -40.61 4.12
C ARG A 392 -10.98 -39.08 4.13
N CYS A 393 -12.17 -38.51 4.26
CA CYS A 393 -12.35 -37.06 4.16
C CYS A 393 -11.68 -36.28 5.31
N ASP A 394 -11.53 -36.86 6.49
CA ASP A 394 -10.82 -36.26 7.63
C ASP A 394 -9.33 -36.08 7.31
N THR A 395 -8.74 -37.12 6.73
CA THR A 395 -7.33 -37.18 6.35
C THR A 395 -7.06 -36.25 5.17
N TYR A 396 -8.00 -36.15 4.23
CA TYR A 396 -7.94 -35.19 3.13
C TYR A 396 -8.01 -33.74 3.65
N LEU A 397 -8.95 -33.43 4.56
CA LEU A 397 -9.05 -32.10 5.16
C LEU A 397 -7.77 -31.71 5.89
N ASP A 398 -7.19 -32.62 6.67
CA ASP A 398 -5.92 -32.38 7.37
C ASP A 398 -4.81 -32.01 6.40
N ILE A 399 -4.58 -32.81 5.36
CA ILE A 399 -3.54 -32.55 4.36
C ILE A 399 -3.75 -31.17 3.72
N LEU A 400 -4.99 -30.79 3.41
CA LEU A 400 -5.29 -29.46 2.88
C LEU A 400 -4.99 -28.36 3.89
N ILE A 401 -5.46 -28.45 5.14
CA ILE A 401 -5.22 -27.43 6.17
C ILE A 401 -3.73 -27.23 6.40
N TYR A 402 -2.97 -28.32 6.55
CA TYR A 402 -1.53 -28.24 6.71
C TYR A 402 -0.86 -27.59 5.51
N TYR A 403 -1.27 -27.96 4.28
CA TYR A 403 -0.70 -27.36 3.07
C TYR A 403 -1.02 -25.86 2.95
N LEU A 404 -2.24 -25.45 3.33
CA LEU A 404 -2.63 -24.04 3.33
C LEU A 404 -1.86 -23.23 4.37
N ARG A 405 -1.58 -23.80 5.55
CA ARG A 405 -0.68 -23.18 6.55
C ARG A 405 0.74 -23.03 6.03
N TYR A 406 1.26 -24.07 5.37
CA TYR A 406 2.56 -24.01 4.70
C TYR A 406 2.62 -22.88 3.66
N GLN A 407 1.61 -22.78 2.80
CA GLN A 407 1.52 -21.70 1.80
C GLN A 407 1.41 -20.30 2.45
N ALA A 408 0.68 -20.18 3.55
CA ALA A 408 0.60 -18.92 4.30
C ALA A 408 1.97 -18.51 4.86
N ALA A 409 2.73 -19.47 5.41
CA ALA A 409 4.11 -19.25 5.84
C ALA A 409 5.04 -18.88 4.68
N GLU A 410 4.90 -19.53 3.52
CA GLU A 410 5.68 -19.20 2.32
C GLU A 410 5.40 -17.77 1.82
N ILE A 411 4.13 -17.37 1.76
CA ILE A 411 3.73 -16.00 1.39
C ILE A 411 4.24 -15.00 2.43
N PHE A 412 4.24 -15.36 3.71
CA PHE A 412 4.81 -14.55 4.77
C PHE A 412 6.32 -14.33 4.55
N VAL A 413 7.08 -15.39 4.28
CA VAL A 413 8.52 -15.31 3.96
C VAL A 413 8.76 -14.41 2.74
N GLN A 414 8.04 -14.66 1.64
CA GLN A 414 8.16 -13.89 0.41
C GLN A 414 7.78 -12.42 0.61
N GLY A 415 6.75 -12.17 1.42
CA GLY A 415 6.24 -10.84 1.70
C GLY A 415 7.11 -10.05 2.67
N PHE A 416 7.65 -10.67 3.71
CA PHE A 416 8.26 -9.97 4.86
C PHE A 416 9.78 -10.10 4.95
N GLU A 417 10.38 -11.19 4.48
CA GLU A 417 11.85 -11.35 4.44
C GLU A 417 12.44 -10.88 3.11
N ASN A 418 11.83 -11.29 2.00
CA ASN A 418 12.35 -10.95 0.67
C ASN A 418 12.02 -9.52 0.21
N ALA A 419 11.19 -8.79 0.97
CA ALA A 419 10.86 -7.40 0.64
C ALA A 419 12.04 -6.44 0.78
N ASN A 420 13.07 -6.78 1.56
CA ASN A 420 14.25 -5.92 1.68
C ASN A 420 15.57 -6.69 1.89
N PRO A 421 16.04 -7.44 0.87
CA PRO A 421 17.23 -8.28 0.99
C PRO A 421 18.50 -7.46 1.24
N GLN A 422 18.49 -6.15 0.95
CA GLN A 422 19.66 -5.29 1.11
C GLN A 422 19.92 -4.86 2.55
N VAL A 423 18.90 -4.90 3.43
CA VAL A 423 19.02 -4.35 4.79
C VAL A 423 19.15 -5.45 5.85
N GLY A 424 19.09 -6.72 5.47
CA GLY A 424 19.25 -7.85 6.40
C GLY A 424 18.15 -7.90 7.48
N TRP A 425 16.96 -7.42 7.15
CA TRP A 425 15.84 -7.32 8.08
C TRP A 425 15.33 -8.69 8.51
N ARG A 426 15.26 -8.92 9.82
CA ARG A 426 14.56 -10.08 10.37
C ARG A 426 13.05 -9.87 10.25
N ALA A 427 12.30 -10.93 9.94
CA ALA A 427 10.84 -10.90 9.81
C ALA A 427 10.12 -10.25 11.02
N GLU A 428 10.68 -10.39 12.22
CA GLU A 428 10.21 -9.76 13.46
C GLU A 428 10.04 -8.23 13.34
N HIS A 429 10.98 -7.55 12.67
CA HIS A 429 10.93 -6.09 12.52
C HIS A 429 9.90 -5.68 11.48
N SER A 430 9.80 -6.43 10.37
CA SER A 430 8.77 -6.22 9.35
C SER A 430 7.36 -6.42 9.91
N VAL A 431 7.16 -7.42 10.77
CA VAL A 431 5.88 -7.66 11.48
C VAL A 431 5.59 -6.56 12.48
N TYR A 432 6.56 -6.20 13.32
CA TYR A 432 6.39 -5.11 14.27
C TYR A 432 6.01 -3.82 13.55
N GLY A 433 6.70 -3.49 12.45
CA GLY A 433 6.40 -2.35 11.61
C GLY A 433 5.01 -2.39 10.98
N MET A 434 4.56 -3.56 10.52
CA MET A 434 3.21 -3.74 9.99
C MET A 434 2.14 -3.49 11.07
N LEU A 435 2.34 -4.06 12.25
CA LEU A 435 1.39 -4.02 13.37
C LEU A 435 1.53 -2.76 14.23
N TYR A 436 2.55 -1.93 14.01
CA TYR A 436 2.77 -0.71 14.77
C TYR A 436 1.54 0.20 14.71
N GLY A 437 1.06 0.69 15.87
CA GLY A 437 -0.16 1.50 15.94
C GLY A 437 -1.46 0.72 15.74
N TRP A 438 -1.41 -0.60 15.59
CA TRP A 438 -2.59 -1.45 15.78
C TRP A 438 -2.61 -1.87 17.23
N ASP A 439 -3.71 -1.55 17.91
CA ASP A 439 -3.89 -1.95 19.31
C ASP A 439 -4.30 -3.42 19.36
N LEU A 440 -3.30 -4.29 19.20
CA LEU A 440 -3.46 -5.72 19.37
C LEU A 440 -3.39 -6.04 20.85
N GLU A 441 -4.45 -5.76 21.57
CA GLU A 441 -4.60 -6.24 22.93
C GLU A 441 -5.20 -7.65 22.88
N PRO A 442 -4.53 -8.67 23.45
CA PRO A 442 -5.25 -9.87 23.86
C PRO A 442 -6.30 -9.41 24.87
N ARG A 443 -7.37 -10.20 25.02
CA ARG A 443 -8.49 -9.89 25.91
C ARG A 443 -8.08 -9.64 27.39
N SER A 444 -6.84 -9.94 27.75
CA SER A 444 -6.19 -9.65 29.02
C SER A 444 -5.59 -8.24 29.16
N GLY A 445 -5.59 -7.41 28.11
CA GLY A 445 -5.07 -6.03 28.13
C GLY A 445 -3.53 -5.91 28.16
N SER A 446 -2.80 -6.95 27.73
CA SER A 446 -1.33 -6.99 27.78
C SER A 446 -0.74 -7.08 26.38
N THR A 447 0.24 -6.25 26.00
CA THR A 447 0.87 -6.33 24.65
C THR A 447 1.23 -7.76 24.23
N ILE A 448 0.79 -8.19 23.04
CA ILE A 448 1.07 -9.53 22.51
C ILE A 448 2.60 -9.73 22.38
N PRO A 449 3.17 -10.83 22.92
CA PRO A 449 4.58 -11.16 22.73
C PRO A 449 4.99 -11.19 21.25
N LYS A 450 6.22 -10.78 20.90
CA LYS A 450 6.70 -10.76 19.50
C LYS A 450 6.48 -12.08 18.72
N PRO A 451 6.71 -13.28 19.30
CA PRO A 451 6.45 -14.54 18.60
C PRO A 451 4.96 -14.72 18.24
N ASP A 452 4.07 -14.28 19.11
CA ASP A 452 2.62 -14.39 18.90
C ASP A 452 2.13 -13.39 17.85
N GLN A 453 2.82 -12.25 17.67
CA GLN A 453 2.54 -11.30 16.60
C GLN A 453 2.84 -11.89 15.22
N ILE A 454 3.96 -12.62 15.07
CA ILE A 454 4.29 -13.32 13.82
C ILE A 454 3.21 -14.35 13.51
N ARG A 455 2.83 -15.14 14.52
CA ARG A 455 1.77 -16.14 14.38
C ARG A 455 0.44 -15.51 13.97
N PHE A 456 0.10 -14.37 14.57
CA PHE A 456 -1.09 -13.61 14.20
C PHE A 456 -1.08 -13.19 12.72
N VAL A 457 0.04 -12.67 12.20
CA VAL A 457 0.14 -12.29 10.78
C VAL A 457 0.06 -13.51 9.86
N GLN A 458 0.67 -14.64 10.23
CA GLN A 458 0.56 -15.89 9.49
C GLN A 458 -0.87 -16.43 9.47
N ASP A 459 -1.57 -16.40 10.61
CA ASP A 459 -2.97 -16.79 10.72
C ASP A 459 -3.85 -15.84 9.90
N LEU A 460 -3.54 -14.55 9.87
CA LEU A 460 -4.23 -13.57 9.03
C LEU A 460 -4.06 -13.87 7.54
N ILE A 461 -2.84 -14.18 7.09
CA ILE A 461 -2.56 -14.63 5.72
C ILE A 461 -3.33 -15.91 5.42
N PHE A 462 -3.31 -16.88 6.33
CA PHE A 462 -4.04 -18.14 6.19
C PHE A 462 -5.54 -17.92 6.01
N VAL A 463 -6.15 -17.07 6.84
CA VAL A 463 -7.59 -16.73 6.74
C VAL A 463 -7.90 -16.09 5.39
N HIS A 464 -7.10 -15.11 4.95
CA HIS A 464 -7.30 -14.47 3.64
C HIS A 464 -7.09 -15.44 2.48
N LEU A 465 -6.10 -16.33 2.57
CA LEU A 465 -5.85 -17.37 1.58
C LEU A 465 -7.04 -18.32 1.48
N VAL A 466 -7.55 -18.83 2.61
CA VAL A 466 -8.74 -19.70 2.64
C VAL A 466 -9.95 -18.97 2.05
N ARG A 467 -10.19 -17.72 2.46
CA ARG A 467 -11.29 -16.88 1.95
C ARG A 467 -11.21 -16.70 0.44
N ASN A 468 -10.03 -16.35 -0.08
CA ASN A 468 -9.80 -16.11 -1.50
C ASN A 468 -9.97 -17.39 -2.33
N GLU A 469 -9.57 -18.54 -1.80
CA GLU A 469 -9.75 -19.81 -2.50
C GLU A 469 -11.20 -20.30 -2.44
N MET A 470 -11.89 -20.18 -1.30
CA MET A 470 -13.33 -20.46 -1.23
C MET A 470 -14.13 -19.58 -2.20
N ALA A 471 -13.69 -18.34 -2.41
CA ALA A 471 -14.28 -17.43 -3.38
C ALA A 471 -14.09 -17.88 -4.85
N LEU A 472 -13.02 -18.62 -5.15
CA LEU A 472 -12.74 -19.17 -6.48
C LEU A 472 -13.41 -20.52 -6.71
N VAL A 473 -13.70 -21.27 -5.65
CA VAL A 473 -14.39 -22.56 -5.74
C VAL A 473 -15.79 -22.34 -6.34
N PRO A 474 -16.14 -23.04 -7.43
CA PRO A 474 -17.51 -23.02 -7.95
C PRO A 474 -18.45 -23.47 -6.83
N LYS A 475 -19.43 -22.63 -6.47
CA LYS A 475 -20.44 -23.02 -5.49
C LYS A 475 -21.05 -24.34 -5.93
N ALA A 476 -20.92 -25.38 -5.10
CA ALA A 476 -21.52 -26.68 -5.33
C ALA A 476 -23.04 -26.46 -5.44
N TYR A 477 -23.52 -26.38 -6.67
CA TYR A 477 -24.93 -26.21 -6.93
C TYR A 477 -25.59 -27.54 -6.66
N THR A 478 -26.53 -27.59 -5.73
CA THR A 478 -27.39 -28.75 -5.54
C THR A 478 -28.06 -29.05 -6.89
N PRO A 479 -27.74 -30.17 -7.56
CA PRO A 479 -28.14 -30.41 -8.94
C PRO A 479 -29.65 -30.62 -9.12
N LYS A 480 -30.43 -30.59 -8.03
CA LYS A 480 -31.86 -30.84 -8.11
C LYS A 480 -32.66 -29.73 -8.81
N HIS A 481 -32.33 -28.43 -8.67
CA HIS A 481 -33.23 -27.34 -9.16
C HIS A 481 -32.58 -26.12 -9.83
N SER A 482 -31.27 -26.12 -10.13
CA SER A 482 -30.62 -24.93 -10.69
C SER A 482 -30.38 -25.00 -12.19
N ASN A 483 -31.03 -24.12 -12.95
CA ASN A 483 -30.72 -23.88 -14.35
C ASN A 483 -29.24 -23.47 -14.52
N SER A 484 -28.53 -24.09 -15.47
CA SER A 484 -27.10 -23.86 -15.75
C SER A 484 -26.74 -22.39 -16.01
N GLN A 485 -27.69 -21.59 -16.49
CA GLN A 485 -27.52 -20.14 -16.69
C GLN A 485 -27.38 -19.36 -15.38
N LEU A 486 -28.05 -19.79 -14.31
CA LEU A 486 -28.04 -19.10 -13.02
C LEU A 486 -26.69 -19.26 -12.33
N VAL A 487 -26.05 -20.42 -12.53
CA VAL A 487 -24.67 -20.71 -12.10
C VAL A 487 -23.67 -19.78 -12.79
N LYS A 488 -23.80 -19.63 -14.11
CA LYS A 488 -22.93 -18.76 -14.91
C LYS A 488 -23.10 -17.28 -14.52
N LEU A 489 -24.34 -16.82 -14.33
CA LEU A 489 -24.63 -15.46 -13.88
C LEU A 489 -24.07 -15.17 -12.49
N HIS A 490 -24.12 -16.13 -11.56
CA HIS A 490 -23.60 -15.93 -10.21
C HIS A 490 -22.06 -15.86 -10.18
N SER A 491 -21.35 -16.70 -10.95
CA SER A 491 -19.89 -16.62 -11.04
C SER A 491 -19.43 -15.35 -11.75
N GLU A 492 -20.13 -14.93 -12.81
CA GLU A 492 -19.86 -13.67 -13.52
C GLU A 492 -20.13 -12.44 -12.64
N SER A 493 -21.25 -12.41 -11.91
CA SER A 493 -21.58 -11.33 -10.97
C SER A 493 -20.56 -11.25 -9.85
N TYR A 494 -20.13 -12.40 -9.32
CA TYR A 494 -19.16 -12.44 -8.23
C TYR A 494 -17.75 -11.99 -8.66
N ASN A 495 -17.28 -12.44 -9.83
CA ASN A 495 -16.03 -11.96 -10.43
C ASN A 495 -16.04 -10.44 -10.68
N ARG A 496 -17.20 -9.87 -11.03
CA ARG A 496 -17.36 -8.41 -11.15
C ARG A 496 -17.21 -7.69 -9.81
N THR A 497 -17.77 -8.24 -8.72
CA THR A 497 -17.61 -7.65 -7.37
C THR A 497 -16.19 -7.74 -6.82
N LEU A 498 -15.49 -8.86 -7.00
CA LEU A 498 -14.08 -8.95 -6.60
C LEU A 498 -13.20 -7.98 -7.40
N GLY A 499 -13.48 -7.82 -8.70
CA GLY A 499 -12.85 -6.77 -9.51
C GLY A 499 -13.10 -5.36 -8.99
N SER A 500 -14.26 -5.10 -8.38
CA SER A 500 -14.58 -3.77 -7.83
C SER A 500 -13.76 -3.38 -6.59
N VAL A 501 -13.36 -4.35 -5.75
CA VAL A 501 -12.49 -4.09 -4.59
C VAL A 501 -11.07 -3.74 -5.05
N ASN A 502 -10.58 -4.44 -6.08
CA ASN A 502 -9.31 -4.09 -6.71
C ASN A 502 -9.35 -2.70 -7.38
N LYS A 503 -10.52 -2.25 -7.86
CA LYS A 503 -10.69 -0.90 -8.39
C LYS A 503 -10.57 0.20 -7.33
N PHE A 504 -10.94 -0.06 -6.07
CA PHE A 504 -10.73 0.93 -5.00
C PHE A 504 -9.24 1.08 -4.66
N ALA A 505 -8.49 -0.02 -4.65
CA ALA A 505 -7.04 0.04 -4.56
C ALA A 505 -6.44 0.78 -5.77
N GLU A 506 -6.95 0.53 -6.98
CA GLU A 506 -6.55 1.25 -8.19
C GLU A 506 -6.83 2.76 -8.10
N VAL A 507 -8.01 3.17 -7.62
CA VAL A 507 -8.36 4.59 -7.42
C VAL A 507 -7.45 5.25 -6.38
N TYR A 508 -7.08 4.55 -5.31
CA TYR A 508 -6.11 5.04 -4.34
C TYR A 508 -4.70 5.20 -4.95
N THR A 509 -4.25 4.23 -5.74
CA THR A 509 -2.99 4.33 -6.49
C THR A 509 -3.03 5.49 -7.49
N TRP A 510 -4.16 5.70 -8.17
CA TRP A 510 -4.39 6.85 -9.04
C TRP A 510 -4.35 8.17 -8.27
N ALA A 511 -4.92 8.23 -7.08
CA ALA A 511 -4.89 9.42 -6.22
C ALA A 511 -3.45 9.75 -5.79
N LEU A 512 -2.63 8.75 -5.45
CA LEU A 512 -1.21 8.93 -5.14
C LEU A 512 -0.38 9.33 -6.37
N MET A 513 -0.75 8.86 -7.57
CA MET A 513 -0.10 9.23 -8.82
C MET A 513 -0.57 10.57 -9.39
N MET A 514 -1.70 11.13 -8.90
CA MET A 514 -2.28 12.34 -9.47
C MET A 514 -1.37 13.57 -9.32
N PRO A 515 -0.74 13.83 -8.15
CA PRO A 515 0.24 14.91 -8.00
C PRO A 515 1.45 14.74 -8.93
N TYR A 516 1.90 13.49 -9.15
CA TYR A 516 2.99 13.18 -10.08
C TYR A 516 2.59 13.47 -11.54
N MET A 517 1.39 13.06 -11.95
CA MET A 517 0.85 13.34 -13.29
C MET A 517 0.60 14.84 -13.49
N GLN A 518 0.16 15.56 -12.46
CA GLN A 518 0.05 17.02 -12.47
C GLN A 518 1.42 17.68 -12.65
N GLY A 519 2.44 17.22 -11.93
CA GLY A 519 3.82 17.65 -12.12
C GLY A 519 4.32 17.44 -13.56
N ILE A 520 4.03 16.29 -14.16
CA ILE A 520 4.37 16.01 -15.58
C ILE A 520 3.59 16.88 -16.55
N VAL A 521 2.32 17.18 -16.29
CA VAL A 521 1.50 18.03 -17.18
C VAL A 521 1.90 19.50 -17.07
N LEU A 522 2.35 19.93 -15.89
CA LEU A 522 2.85 21.29 -15.64
C LEU A 522 4.26 21.52 -16.19
N TYR A 523 5.09 20.48 -16.25
CA TYR A 523 6.44 20.48 -16.83
C TYR A 523 6.43 20.31 -18.35
#